data_AF-A0A6M3M1Z7-F1
#
_entry.id   AF-A0A6M3M1Z7-F1
#
_cell.length_a   1.000
_cell.length_b   1.000
_cell.length_c   1.000
_cell.angle_alpha   90.00
_cell.angle_beta   90.00
_cell.angle_gamma   90.00
#
_symmetry.space_group_name_H-M   'P 1'
#
loop_
_entity.id
_entity.type
_entity.pdbx_description
1 polymer ?
#
loop_
_entity_poly.entity_id
_entity_poly.type
_entity_poly.pdbx_seq_one_letter_code
_entity_poly.pdbx_strand_id
1 'polypeptide(L)'
;MPCTYDPLCPTNRDKVRLLCTDTDCANAMFQDGEIDTFLTLMGSNVLRAAAVALFTIAAQEVLLMKRIKLLELTTDGPAEADALRRLALEYQEKADLAEAAEAGGAFDYAEMVVDEFTYRERLDKEALRGG
;
A
#
# COMPACT_ATOMS: atom_id res chain seq x y z
N MET A 1 13.83 -9.88 -17.75
CA MET A 1 14.36 -8.71 -18.49
C MET A 1 15.16 -7.88 -17.51
N PRO A 2 16.24 -7.19 -17.93
CA PRO A 2 17.06 -6.36 -17.03
C PRO A 2 16.22 -5.24 -16.38
N CYS A 3 16.69 -4.74 -15.24
CA CYS A 3 16.07 -3.59 -14.57
C CYS A 3 16.08 -2.35 -15.46
N THR A 4 14.95 -1.68 -15.55
CA THR A 4 14.81 -0.37 -16.17
C THR A 4 14.12 0.57 -15.18
N TYR A 5 14.63 1.80 -15.07
CA TYR A 5 14.01 2.86 -14.28
C TYR A 5 14.13 4.21 -15.00
N ASP A 6 13.00 4.82 -15.32
CA ASP A 6 12.94 6.18 -15.89
C ASP A 6 12.00 7.08 -15.07
N PRO A 7 12.53 8.04 -14.28
CA PRO A 7 11.70 8.95 -13.50
C PRO A 7 11.07 10.09 -14.32
N LEU A 8 11.52 10.32 -15.57
CA LEU A 8 11.01 11.41 -16.41
C LEU A 8 9.73 11.02 -17.16
N CYS A 9 9.52 9.73 -17.39
CA CYS A 9 8.29 9.18 -17.98
C CYS A 9 7.86 7.90 -17.23
N PRO A 10 7.33 8.03 -15.99
CA PRO A 10 7.17 6.89 -15.11
C PRO A 10 6.02 5.97 -15.56
N THR A 11 6.35 4.74 -15.93
CA THR A 11 5.38 3.64 -16.07
C THR A 11 4.87 3.20 -14.70
N ASN A 12 3.82 2.37 -14.66
CA ASN A 12 3.34 1.81 -13.39
C ASN A 12 4.42 0.98 -12.67
N ARG A 13 5.34 0.37 -13.43
CA ARG A 13 6.52 -0.33 -12.89
C ARG A 13 7.48 0.64 -12.20
N ASP A 14 7.79 1.76 -12.84
CA ASP A 14 8.70 2.79 -12.29
C ASP A 14 8.15 3.40 -11.00
N LYS A 15 6.82 3.55 -10.91
CA LYS A 15 6.15 3.99 -9.68
C LYS A 15 6.29 2.98 -8.55
N VAL A 16 6.16 1.68 -8.82
CA VAL A 16 6.40 0.64 -7.82
C VAL A 16 7.87 0.65 -7.36
N ARG A 17 8.83 0.73 -8.29
CA ARG A 17 10.26 0.84 -7.98
C ARG A 17 10.57 2.02 -7.08
N LEU A 18 10.01 3.18 -7.39
CA LEU A 18 10.16 4.40 -6.58
C LEU A 18 9.63 4.20 -5.16
N LEU A 19 8.44 3.60 -5.00
CA LEU A 19 7.82 3.38 -3.69
C LEU A 19 8.57 2.34 -2.84
N CYS A 20 9.15 1.33 -3.47
CA CYS A 20 9.96 0.31 -2.81
C CYS A 20 11.43 0.70 -2.65
N THR A 21 11.82 1.91 -3.08
CA THR A 21 13.21 2.40 -3.13
C THR A 21 14.17 1.55 -3.98
N ASP A 22 13.63 0.69 -4.86
CA ASP A 22 14.38 -0.19 -5.77
C ASP A 22 14.70 0.52 -7.11
N THR A 23 15.39 1.66 -7.01
CA THR A 23 15.66 2.58 -8.14
C THR A 23 17.05 2.41 -8.76
N ASP A 24 17.99 1.79 -8.04
CA ASP A 24 19.33 1.52 -8.55
C ASP A 24 19.34 0.20 -9.33
N CYS A 25 19.34 0.29 -10.66
CA CYS A 25 19.37 -0.90 -11.52
C CYS A 25 20.67 -1.72 -11.46
N ALA A 26 21.76 -1.18 -10.93
CA ALA A 26 22.98 -1.95 -10.74
C ALA A 26 22.86 -2.95 -9.58
N ASN A 27 22.07 -2.62 -8.56
CA ASN A 27 21.86 -3.42 -7.35
C ASN A 27 20.37 -3.74 -7.11
N ALA A 28 19.56 -3.72 -8.17
CA ALA A 28 18.12 -3.90 -8.04
C ALA A 28 17.77 -5.25 -7.42
N MET A 29 16.89 -5.22 -6.43
CA MET A 29 16.39 -6.42 -5.76
C MET A 29 15.40 -7.19 -6.63
N PHE A 30 14.67 -6.47 -7.49
CA PHE A 30 13.70 -7.05 -8.41
C PHE A 30 14.03 -6.75 -9.87
N GLN A 31 13.82 -7.74 -10.73
CA GLN A 31 13.81 -7.57 -12.17
C GLN A 31 12.49 -6.98 -12.65
N ASP A 32 12.52 -6.37 -13.83
CA ASP A 32 11.33 -5.74 -14.44
C ASP A 32 10.15 -6.70 -14.59
N GLY A 33 10.43 -7.95 -14.94
CA GLY A 33 9.41 -8.99 -15.05
C GLY A 33 8.77 -9.35 -13.70
N GLU A 34 9.51 -9.26 -12.60
CA GLU A 34 8.99 -9.56 -11.26
C GLU A 34 8.05 -8.45 -10.79
N ILE A 35 8.40 -7.19 -11.04
CA ILE A 35 7.53 -6.06 -10.71
C ILE A 35 6.26 -6.06 -11.56
N ASP A 36 6.34 -6.45 -12.84
CA ASP A 36 5.15 -6.66 -13.67
C ASP A 36 4.25 -7.76 -13.13
N THR A 37 4.83 -8.85 -12.59
CA THR A 37 4.03 -9.90 -11.96
C THR A 37 3.35 -9.40 -10.69
N PHE A 38 4.01 -8.60 -9.86
CA PHE A 38 3.38 -7.98 -8.69
C PHE A 38 2.24 -7.05 -9.08
N LEU A 39 2.42 -6.24 -10.13
CA LEU A 39 1.35 -5.41 -10.69
C LEU A 39 0.18 -6.25 -11.20
N THR A 40 0.46 -7.35 -11.89
CA THR A 40 -0.59 -8.23 -12.43
C THR A 40 -1.37 -8.91 -11.30
N LEU A 41 -0.68 -9.41 -10.26
CA LEU A 41 -1.29 -10.06 -9.10
C LEU A 41 -2.19 -9.12 -8.31
N MET A 42 -1.82 -7.83 -8.23
CA MET A 42 -2.57 -6.83 -7.47
C MET A 42 -3.53 -6.02 -8.35
N GLY A 43 -3.94 -6.55 -9.51
CA GLY A 43 -4.97 -5.92 -10.35
C GLY A 43 -4.55 -4.58 -10.96
N SER A 44 -3.26 -4.39 -11.23
CA SER A 44 -2.65 -3.13 -11.66
C SER A 44 -2.69 -1.99 -10.62
N ASN A 45 -3.03 -2.28 -9.36
CA ASN A 45 -2.93 -1.30 -8.28
C ASN A 45 -1.46 -1.16 -7.83
N VAL A 46 -0.89 0.02 -8.13
CA VAL A 46 0.52 0.36 -7.87
C VAL A 46 0.86 0.32 -6.38
N LEU A 47 -0.04 0.79 -5.51
CA LEU A 47 0.20 0.83 -4.06
C LEU A 47 0.23 -0.58 -3.46
N ARG A 48 -0.73 -1.41 -3.86
CA ARG A 48 -0.79 -2.81 -3.43
C ARG A 48 0.42 -3.59 -3.92
N ALA A 49 0.82 -3.41 -5.18
CA ALA A 49 2.02 -4.04 -5.72
C ALA A 49 3.29 -3.60 -4.98
N ALA A 50 3.42 -2.31 -4.66
CA ALA A 50 4.53 -1.79 -3.87
C ALA A 50 4.57 -2.32 -2.43
N ALA A 51 3.40 -2.46 -1.78
CA ALA A 51 3.30 -3.04 -0.45
C ALA A 51 3.79 -4.51 -0.43
N VAL A 52 3.40 -5.30 -1.45
CA VAL A 52 3.85 -6.69 -1.60
C VAL A 52 5.35 -6.76 -1.84
N ALA A 53 5.89 -5.92 -2.73
CA ALA A 53 7.32 -5.87 -3.00
C ALA A 53 8.12 -5.50 -1.73
N LEU A 54 7.68 -4.50 -0.96
CA LEU A 54 8.30 -4.16 0.33
C LEU A 54 8.24 -5.31 1.35
N PHE A 55 7.13 -6.04 1.40
CA PHE A 55 7.03 -7.21 2.27
C PHE A 55 8.04 -8.30 1.89
N THR A 56 8.25 -8.51 0.59
CA THR A 56 9.26 -9.48 0.13
C THR A 56 10.69 -9.03 0.44
N ILE A 57 11.00 -7.73 0.30
CA ILE A 57 12.29 -7.16 0.74
C ILE A 57 12.47 -7.41 2.25
N ALA A 58 11.45 -7.11 3.05
CA ALA A 58 11.50 -7.30 4.49
C ALA A 58 11.73 -8.76 4.91
N ALA A 59 11.07 -9.70 4.22
CA ALA A 59 11.28 -11.12 4.45
C ALA A 59 12.72 -11.55 4.14
N GLN A 60 13.33 -11.01 3.07
CA GLN A 60 14.73 -11.27 2.72
C GLN A 60 15.69 -10.67 3.75
N GLU A 61 15.47 -9.44 4.19
CA GLU A 61 16.28 -8.79 5.23
C GLU A 61 16.24 -9.57 6.55
N VAL A 62 15.08 -10.08 6.95
CA VAL A 62 14.96 -10.95 8.14
C VAL A 62 15.76 -12.24 7.98
N LEU A 63 15.77 -12.84 6.79
CA LEU A 63 16.60 -14.02 6.52
C LEU A 63 18.09 -13.68 6.55
N LEU A 64 18.46 -12.50 6.05
CA LEU A 64 19.83 -11.98 6.07
C LEU A 64 20.30 -11.74 7.51
N MET A 65 19.48 -11.11 8.35
CA MET A 65 19.76 -10.93 9.78
C MET A 65 19.89 -12.26 10.53
N LYS A 66 19.03 -13.25 10.23
CA LYS A 66 19.17 -14.60 10.80
C LYS A 66 20.52 -15.22 10.42
N ARG A 67 20.98 -15.02 9.17
CA ARG A 67 22.29 -15.50 8.71
C ARG A 67 23.44 -14.77 9.40
N ILE A 68 23.34 -13.45 9.58
CA ILE A 68 24.36 -12.64 10.28
C ILE A 68 24.46 -13.05 11.75
N LYS A 69 23.33 -13.32 12.42
CA LYS A 69 23.30 -13.84 13.79
C LYS A 69 24.01 -15.20 13.94
N LEU A 70 23.98 -16.05 12.91
CA LEU A 70 24.75 -17.31 12.87
C LEU A 70 26.27 -17.09 12.70
N LEU A 71 26.69 -15.92 12.19
CA LEU A 71 28.08 -15.55 11.90
C LEU A 71 28.68 -14.62 12.98
N GLU A 72 28.13 -14.65 14.20
CA GLU A 72 28.63 -13.95 15.40
C GLU A 72 28.70 -12.41 15.32
N LEU A 73 27.89 -11.78 14.45
CA LEU A 73 27.68 -10.33 14.48
C LEU A 73 26.25 -10.04 14.95
N THR A 74 26.10 -9.30 16.05
CA THR A 74 24.79 -8.93 16.60
C THR A 74 24.37 -7.54 16.11
N THR A 75 23.39 -7.49 15.22
CA THR A 75 22.56 -6.29 14.96
C THR A 75 21.18 -6.50 15.57
N ASP A 76 20.48 -5.40 15.89
CA ASP A 76 19.17 -5.42 16.57
C ASP A 76 18.01 -5.78 15.60
N GLY A 77 18.10 -6.98 15.01
CA GLY A 77 17.19 -7.44 13.95
C GLY A 77 15.69 -7.50 14.28
N PRO A 78 15.23 -7.66 15.54
CA PRO A 78 13.81 -7.55 15.86
C PRO A 78 13.24 -6.15 15.55
N ALA A 79 14.01 -5.09 15.82
CA ALA A 79 13.56 -3.72 15.65
C ALA A 79 13.40 -3.34 14.15
N GLU A 80 14.30 -3.81 13.29
CA GLU A 80 14.20 -3.59 11.84
C GLU A 80 13.04 -4.37 11.22
N ALA A 81 12.85 -5.64 11.63
CA ALA A 81 11.72 -6.44 11.17
C ALA A 81 10.36 -5.80 11.55
N ASP A 82 10.27 -5.24 12.75
CA ASP A 82 9.05 -4.56 13.22
C ASP A 82 8.86 -3.18 12.57
N ALA A 83 9.92 -2.47 12.23
CA ALA A 83 9.81 -1.25 11.42
C ALA A 83 9.24 -1.54 10.03
N LEU A 84 9.73 -2.59 9.36
CA LEU A 84 9.28 -2.97 8.03
C LEU A 84 7.85 -3.52 8.01
N ARG A 85 7.46 -4.33 9.03
CA ARG A 85 6.06 -4.78 9.18
C ARG A 85 5.09 -3.62 9.34
N ARG A 86 5.44 -2.61 10.15
CA ARG A 86 4.62 -1.40 10.34
C ARG A 86 4.46 -0.63 9.04
N LEU A 87 5.54 -0.51 8.26
CA LEU A 87 5.54 0.17 6.98
C LEU A 87 4.64 -0.56 5.94
N ALA A 88 4.68 -1.89 5.93
CA ALA A 88 3.79 -2.69 5.07
C ALA A 88 2.30 -2.52 5.44
N LEU A 89 1.98 -2.52 6.74
CA LEU A 89 0.63 -2.24 7.24
C LEU A 89 0.15 -0.85 6.83
N GLU A 90 0.99 0.18 6.98
CA GLU A 90 0.65 1.56 6.61
C GLU A 90 0.32 1.69 5.11
N TYR A 91 1.05 0.97 4.24
CA TYR A 91 0.74 0.95 2.81
C TYR A 91 -0.53 0.17 2.46
N GLN A 92 -0.87 -0.88 3.19
CA GLN A 92 -2.16 -1.57 3.04
C GLN A 92 -3.30 -0.65 3.43
N GLU A 93 -3.20 0.02 4.58
CA GLU A 93 -4.20 0.99 5.03
C GLU A 93 -4.38 2.14 4.03
N LYS A 94 -3.28 2.68 3.46
CA LYS A 94 -3.34 3.70 2.40
C LYS A 94 -4.00 3.17 1.12
N ALA A 95 -3.75 1.91 0.75
CA ALA A 95 -4.38 1.30 -0.41
C ALA A 95 -5.89 1.11 -0.20
N ASP A 96 -6.30 0.63 0.97
CA ASP A 96 -7.71 0.45 1.32
C ASP A 96 -8.43 1.80 1.44
N LEU A 97 -7.78 2.84 1.96
CA LEU A 97 -8.30 4.21 1.98
C LEU A 97 -8.43 4.80 0.57
N ALA A 98 -7.46 4.56 -0.32
CA ALA A 98 -7.53 5.01 -1.70
C ALA A 98 -8.70 4.35 -2.45
N GLU A 99 -8.91 3.05 -2.25
CA GLU A 99 -10.07 2.33 -2.82
C GLU A 99 -11.40 2.80 -2.21
N ALA A 100 -11.45 3.07 -0.90
CA ALA A 100 -12.64 3.63 -0.25
C ALA A 100 -12.97 5.06 -0.70
N ALA A 101 -11.95 5.88 -0.97
CA ALA A 101 -12.11 7.22 -1.52
C ALA A 101 -12.59 7.19 -2.98
N GLU A 102 -12.11 6.24 -3.78
CA GLU A 102 -12.52 6.05 -5.18
C GLU A 102 -13.92 5.42 -5.29
N ALA A 103 -14.34 4.62 -4.29
CA ALA A 103 -15.68 4.05 -4.18
C ALA A 103 -16.76 5.03 -3.66
N GLY A 104 -16.41 6.29 -3.35
CA GLY A 104 -17.39 7.35 -3.08
C GLY A 104 -18.27 7.17 -1.82
N GLY A 105 -17.82 6.40 -0.83
CA GLY A 105 -18.66 5.94 0.29
C GLY A 105 -18.29 6.43 1.70
N ALA A 106 -17.37 7.38 1.85
CA ALA A 106 -16.78 7.71 3.17
C ALA A 106 -17.32 9.01 3.82
N PHE A 107 -18.44 9.55 3.35
CA PHE A 107 -19.17 10.61 4.06
C PHE A 107 -20.66 10.29 4.04
N ASP A 108 -21.09 9.36 4.90
CA ASP A 108 -22.48 9.42 5.33
C ASP A 108 -22.57 10.63 6.25
N TYR A 109 -23.12 11.72 5.74
CA TYR A 109 -23.44 12.89 6.55
C TYR A 109 -24.42 12.41 7.61
N ALA A 110 -23.93 12.17 8.83
CA ALA A 110 -24.79 12.00 9.99
C ALA A 110 -25.57 13.31 10.16
N GLU A 111 -26.75 13.39 9.54
CA GLU A 111 -27.69 14.49 9.69
C GLU A 111 -28.11 14.51 11.15
N MET A 112 -27.41 15.30 11.96
CA MET A 112 -27.73 15.47 13.36
C MET A 112 -29.06 16.21 13.43
N VAL A 113 -30.11 15.49 13.77
CA VAL A 113 -31.43 16.08 14.02
C VAL A 113 -31.34 16.83 15.34
N VAL A 114 -31.22 18.16 15.28
CA VAL A 114 -31.12 19.01 16.47
C VAL A 114 -32.49 19.61 16.84
N ASP A 115 -33.48 19.53 15.96
CA ASP A 115 -34.83 20.07 16.17
C ASP A 115 -35.92 19.28 15.42
N GLU A 116 -37.18 19.56 15.74
CA GLU A 116 -38.34 18.83 15.18
C GLU A 116 -38.55 19.13 13.68
N PHE A 117 -37.99 20.22 13.17
CA PHE A 117 -38.01 20.59 11.76
C PHE A 117 -37.04 19.75 10.94
N THR A 118 -35.80 19.57 11.42
CA THR A 118 -34.82 18.66 10.80
C THR A 118 -35.28 17.19 10.84
N TYR A 119 -36.06 16.78 11.83
CA TYR A 119 -36.65 15.44 11.87
C TYR A 119 -37.65 15.20 10.72
N ARG A 120 -38.50 16.18 10.42
CA ARG A 120 -39.49 16.10 9.34
C ARG A 120 -38.84 16.11 7.97
N GLU A 121 -37.83 16.97 7.77
CA GLU A 121 -37.04 16.93 6.54
C GLU A 121 -36.34 15.59 6.31
N ARG A 122 -35.81 14.97 7.37
CA ARG A 122 -35.20 13.64 7.26
C ARG A 122 -36.22 12.60 6.80
N LEU A 123 -37.40 12.57 7.42
CA LEU A 123 -38.47 11.65 7.03
C LEU A 123 -38.96 11.87 5.60
N ASP A 124 -39.07 13.12 5.15
CA ASP A 124 -39.44 13.45 3.77
C ASP A 124 -38.33 13.02 2.78
N LYS A 125 -37.05 13.25 3.11
CA LYS A 125 -35.89 12.82 2.31
C LYS A 125 -35.76 11.29 2.25
N GLU A 126 -36.08 10.60 3.34
CA GLU A 126 -36.10 9.14 3.45
C GLU A 126 -37.25 8.55 2.62
N ALA A 127 -38.44 9.17 2.64
CA ALA A 127 -39.55 8.82 1.77
C ALA A 127 -39.27 9.05 0.28
N LEU A 128 -38.51 10.10 -0.06
CA LEU A 128 -38.08 10.42 -1.43
C LEU A 128 -36.98 9.48 -1.96
N ARG A 129 -36.15 8.89 -1.09
CA ARG A 129 -35.16 7.87 -1.45
C ARG A 129 -35.75 6.47 -1.68
N GLY A 130 -37.04 6.31 -1.39
CA GLY A 130 -37.80 5.07 -1.61
C GLY A 130 -37.77 4.18 -0.37
N GLY A 131 -38.96 3.80 0.11
CA GLY A 131 -39.11 2.69 1.04
C GLY A 131 -38.63 1.36 0.46
#